data_AF-A0A2V7CTX2-F1
#
_entry.id   AF-A0A2V7CTX2-F1
#
_cell.length_a   1.000
_cell.length_b   1.000
_cell.length_c   1.000
_cell.angle_alpha   90.00
_cell.angle_beta   90.00
_cell.angle_gamma   90.00
#
_symmetry.space_group_name_H-M   'P 1'
#
loop_
_entity.id
_entity.type
_entity.pdbx_description
1 polymer ?
#
loop_
_entity_poly.entity_id
_entity_poly.type
_entity_poly.pdbx_seq_one_letter_code
_entity_poly.pdbx_strand_id
1 'polypeptide(L)'
;MFESEARVLIILPRDLVDRSRGLAGRATIAMKLPVSLQIVLRALIEEGLRRPTNPELLANVSRQAETVRRIRSEARRRPIAPKQPHRQASRQRSRSGA
;
A
#
# COMPACT_ATOMS: atom_id res chain seq x y z
N MET A 1 7.69 -23.76 9.97
CA MET A 1 6.81 -22.60 9.68
C MET A 1 7.60 -21.36 10.04
N PHE A 2 7.57 -20.30 9.22
CA PHE A 2 8.52 -19.15 9.26
C PHE A 2 8.97 -18.78 10.67
N GLU A 3 10.16 -19.24 11.07
CA GLU A 3 10.68 -19.07 12.44
C GLU A 3 11.01 -17.60 12.77
N SER A 4 11.06 -16.74 11.75
CA SER A 4 11.38 -15.30 11.82
C SER A 4 10.45 -14.46 10.92
N GLU A 5 9.13 -14.68 11.03
CA GLU A 5 8.15 -14.02 10.17
C GLU A 5 7.99 -12.50 10.46
N ALA A 6 8.29 -11.67 9.46
CA ALA A 6 7.87 -10.28 9.42
C ALA A 6 6.60 -10.14 8.57
N ARG A 7 5.58 -9.43 9.07
CA ARG A 7 4.31 -9.23 8.37
C ARG A 7 4.27 -7.86 7.69
N VAL A 8 3.91 -7.85 6.41
CA VAL A 8 3.77 -6.63 5.61
C VAL A 8 2.46 -6.70 4.83
N LEU A 9 1.69 -5.60 4.85
CA LEU A 9 0.54 -5.41 3.98
C LEU A 9 0.97 -4.67 2.72
N ILE A 10 0.70 -5.26 1.55
CA ILE A 10 1.03 -4.67 0.25
C ILE A 10 -0.26 -4.45 -0.54
N ILE A 11 -0.46 -3.24 -1.05
CA ILE A 11 -1.56 -2.91 -1.96
C ILE A 11 -1.02 -3.05 -3.39
N LEU A 12 -1.68 -3.89 -4.20
CA LEU A 12 -1.25 -4.19 -5.56
C LEU A 12 -2.28 -3.72 -6.58
N PRO A 13 -1.86 -3.24 -7.77
CA PRO A 13 -2.76 -3.01 -8.90
C PRO A 13 -3.53 -4.28 -9.26
N ARG A 14 -4.82 -4.13 -9.61
CA ARG A 14 -5.71 -5.27 -9.92
C ARG A 14 -5.16 -6.15 -11.05
N ASP A 15 -4.61 -5.53 -12.09
CA ASP A 15 -4.04 -6.22 -13.24
C ASP A 15 -2.87 -7.14 -12.85
N LEU A 16 -2.06 -6.72 -11.86
CA LEU A 16 -0.96 -7.53 -11.35
C LEU A 16 -1.51 -8.78 -10.64
N VAL A 17 -2.52 -8.60 -9.79
CA VAL A 17 -3.19 -9.71 -9.10
C VAL A 17 -3.84 -10.67 -10.10
N ASP A 18 -4.49 -10.16 -11.15
CA ASP A 18 -5.14 -10.98 -12.17
C ASP A 18 -4.13 -11.80 -12.98
N ARG A 19 -2.99 -11.20 -13.37
CA ARG A 19 -1.89 -11.94 -14.02
C ARG A 19 -1.35 -13.06 -13.13
N SER A 20 -1.16 -12.78 -11.83
CA SER A 20 -0.69 -13.78 -10.86
C SER A 20 -1.71 -14.91 -10.66
N ARG A 21 -3.02 -14.63 -10.69
CA ARG A 21 -4.07 -15.68 -10.69
C ARG A 21 -3.96 -16.58 -11.91
N GLY A 22 -3.77 -16.00 -13.09
CA GLY A 22 -3.54 -16.77 -14.32
C GLY A 22 -2.31 -17.67 -14.22
N LEU A 23 -1.22 -17.19 -13.60
CA LEU A 23 -0.02 -17.98 -13.37
C LEU A 23 -0.27 -19.13 -12.37
N ALA A 24 -1.01 -18.88 -11.29
CA ALA A 24 -1.40 -19.91 -10.32
C ALA A 24 -2.25 -21.02 -10.98
N GLY A 25 -3.19 -20.67 -11.86
CA GLY A 25 -3.97 -21.63 -12.62
C GLY A 25 -3.11 -22.51 -13.53
N ARG A 26 -2.20 -21.90 -14.29
CA ARG A 26 -1.25 -22.65 -15.14
C ARG A 26 -0.32 -23.54 -14.32
N ALA A 27 0.19 -23.03 -13.21
CA ALA A 27 1.06 -23.78 -12.30
C ALA A 27 0.33 -24.99 -11.70
N THR A 28 -0.93 -24.83 -11.30
CA THR A 28 -1.76 -25.91 -10.78
C THR A 28 -1.90 -27.05 -11.79
N ILE A 29 -2.18 -26.71 -13.06
CA ILE A 29 -2.29 -27.69 -14.14
C ILE A 29 -0.95 -28.37 -14.40
N ALA A 30 0.12 -27.59 -14.55
CA ALA A 30 1.44 -28.11 -14.92
C ALA A 30 2.04 -29.01 -13.83
N MET A 31 1.89 -28.63 -12.56
CA MET A 31 2.44 -29.37 -11.42
C MET A 31 1.51 -30.47 -10.90
N LYS A 32 0.26 -30.52 -11.37
CA LYS A 32 -0.78 -31.46 -10.90
C LYS A 32 -1.02 -31.39 -9.38
N LEU A 33 -0.87 -30.21 -8.79
CA LEU A 33 -1.16 -29.96 -7.38
C LEU A 33 -1.72 -28.53 -7.20
N PRO A 34 -2.61 -28.28 -6.22
CA PRO A 34 -3.18 -26.95 -6.00
C PRO A 34 -2.10 -25.92 -5.69
N VAL A 35 -1.95 -24.90 -6.54
CA VAL A 35 -1.04 -23.78 -6.32
C VAL A 35 -1.84 -22.54 -5.97
N SER A 36 -1.66 -22.03 -4.75
CA SER A 36 -2.34 -20.82 -4.28
C SER A 36 -1.70 -19.55 -4.84
N LEU A 37 -2.51 -18.49 -4.95
CA LEU A 37 -2.03 -17.16 -5.32
C LEU A 37 -0.94 -16.65 -4.35
N GLN A 38 -1.04 -16.99 -3.06
CA GLN A 38 -0.06 -16.60 -2.06
C GLN A 38 1.31 -17.22 -2.34
N ILE A 39 1.37 -18.51 -2.72
CA ILE A 39 2.61 -19.19 -3.08
C ILE A 39 3.25 -18.52 -4.29
N VAL A 40 2.45 -18.22 -5.32
CA VAL A 40 2.93 -17.54 -6.54
C VAL A 40 3.48 -16.15 -6.23
N LEU A 41 2.72 -15.31 -5.52
CA LEU A 41 3.16 -13.95 -5.19
C LEU A 41 4.43 -13.97 -4.34
N ARG A 42 4.51 -14.89 -3.39
CA ARG A 42 5.70 -15.07 -2.56
C ARG A 42 6.92 -15.46 -3.41
N ALA A 43 6.79 -16.45 -4.30
CA ALA A 43 7.88 -16.86 -5.18
C ALA A 43 8.34 -15.71 -6.10
N LEU A 44 7.40 -14.93 -6.64
CA LEU A 44 7.74 -13.76 -7.46
C LEU A 44 8.50 -12.68 -6.67
N ILE A 45 8.11 -12.42 -5.42
CA ILE A 45 8.81 -11.49 -4.53
C ILE A 45 10.22 -12.02 -4.22
N GLU A 46 10.35 -13.29 -3.83
CA GLU A 46 11.64 -13.90 -3.51
C GLU A 46 12.60 -13.88 -4.72
N GLU A 47 12.12 -14.24 -5.91
CA GLU A 47 12.93 -14.16 -7.14
C GLU A 47 13.31 -12.74 -7.53
N GLY A 48 12.40 -11.77 -7.32
CA GLY A 48 12.72 -10.35 -7.52
C GLY A 48 13.81 -9.85 -6.56
N LEU A 49 13.73 -10.25 -5.28
CA LEU A 49 14.69 -9.88 -4.25
C LEU A 49 16.07 -10.51 -4.46
N ARG A 50 16.15 -11.67 -5.12
CA ARG A 50 17.44 -12.29 -5.51
C ARG A 50 18.21 -11.49 -6.56
N ARG A 51 17.57 -10.51 -7.24
CA ARG A 51 18.17 -9.73 -8.33
C ARG A 51 18.20 -8.23 -8.00
N PRO A 52 18.84 -7.80 -6.89
CA PRO A 52 18.74 -6.43 -6.39
C PRO A 52 19.41 -5.38 -7.30
N THR A 53 20.37 -5.81 -8.13
CA THR A 53 21.11 -4.94 -9.05
C THR A 53 20.54 -4.91 -10.46
N ASN A 54 19.36 -5.51 -10.69
CA ASN A 54 18.70 -5.46 -12.00
C ASN A 54 18.37 -3.98 -12.38
N PRO A 55 18.89 -3.46 -13.51
CA PRO A 55 18.67 -2.07 -13.90
C PRO A 55 17.19 -1.69 -14.10
N GLU A 56 16.36 -2.59 -14.62
CA GLU A 56 14.92 -2.36 -14.81
C GLU A 56 14.19 -2.26 -13.48
N LEU A 57 14.58 -3.11 -12.50
CA LEU A 57 14.04 -3.06 -11.15
C LEU A 57 14.38 -1.71 -10.50
N LEU A 58 15.64 -1.29 -10.58
CA LEU A 58 16.09 -0.01 -10.02
C LEU A 58 15.37 1.17 -10.68
N ALA A 59 15.22 1.17 -12.02
CA ALA A 59 14.50 2.21 -12.73
C ALA A 59 13.01 2.30 -12.32
N ASN A 60 12.36 1.15 -12.13
CA ASN A 60 10.98 1.10 -11.66
C ASN A 60 10.84 1.62 -10.21
N VAL A 61 11.74 1.20 -9.31
CA VAL A 61 11.78 1.69 -7.92
C VAL A 61 11.97 3.21 -7.90
N SER A 62 12.92 3.74 -8.66
CA SER A 62 13.16 5.19 -8.76
C SER A 62 11.91 5.94 -9.23
N ARG A 63 11.26 5.46 -10.30
CA ARG A 63 10.02 6.07 -10.82
C ARG A 63 8.89 6.10 -9.78
N GLN A 64 8.72 5.01 -9.03
CA GLN A 64 7.71 4.94 -7.98
C GLN A 64 8.05 5.88 -6.81
N ALA A 65 9.31 5.91 -6.37
CA ALA A 65 9.77 6.80 -5.31
C ALA A 65 9.56 8.28 -5.67
N GLU A 66 9.87 8.67 -6.91
CA GLU A 66 9.60 10.01 -7.44
C GLU A 66 8.11 10.34 -7.46
N THR A 67 7.28 9.38 -7.91
CA THR A 67 5.82 9.55 -7.92
C THR A 67 5.27 9.78 -6.51
N VAL A 68 5.69 8.97 -5.54
CA VAL A 68 5.29 9.12 -4.13
C VAL A 68 5.79 10.46 -3.57
N ARG A 69 7.03 10.86 -3.87
CA ARG A 69 7.58 12.16 -3.47
C ARG A 69 6.73 13.32 -4.00
N ARG A 70 6.31 13.26 -5.27
CA ARG A 70 5.42 14.25 -5.89
C ARG A 70 4.05 14.30 -5.23
N ILE A 71 3.40 13.15 -5.02
CA ILE A 71 2.09 13.09 -4.34
C ILE A 71 2.18 13.72 -2.95
N ARG A 72 3.24 13.42 -2.20
CA ARG A 72 3.46 13.99 -0.86
C ARG A 72 3.72 15.48 -0.90
N SER A 73 4.45 16.00 -1.88
CA SER A 73 4.71 17.44 -2.00
C SER A 73 3.45 18.22 -2.38
N GLU A 74 2.64 17.69 -3.30
CA GLU A 74 1.35 18.25 -3.67
C GLU A 74 0.37 18.27 -2.49
N ALA A 75 0.30 17.19 -1.71
CA ALA A 75 -0.51 17.12 -0.50
C ALA A 75 -0.11 18.18 0.53
N ARG A 76 1.20 18.51 0.65
CA ARG A 76 1.69 19.57 1.54
C ARG A 76 1.40 20.98 1.03
N ARG A 77 1.31 21.17 -0.30
CA ARG A 77 1.01 22.46 -0.92
C ARG A 77 -0.48 22.81 -0.89
N ARG A 78 -1.37 21.82 -0.72
CA ARG A 78 -2.79 22.08 -0.46
C ARG A 78 -2.90 22.71 0.95
N PRO A 79 -3.36 23.97 1.07
CA PRO A 79 -3.59 24.56 2.37
C PRO A 79 -4.62 23.71 3.10
N ILE A 80 -4.33 23.35 4.34
CA ILE A 80 -5.35 22.85 5.26
C ILE A 80 -6.40 23.97 5.32
N ALA A 81 -7.58 23.75 4.76
CA ALA A 81 -8.71 24.65 4.96
C ALA A 81 -8.80 24.90 6.48
N PRO A 82 -8.82 26.16 6.95
CA PRO A 82 -8.80 26.43 8.37
C PRO A 82 -9.98 25.69 9.01
N LYS A 83 -9.69 24.80 9.96
CA LYS A 83 -10.71 24.24 10.85
C LYS A 83 -11.45 25.46 11.40
N GLN A 84 -12.73 25.59 11.04
CA GLN A 84 -13.59 26.61 11.62
C GLN A 84 -13.41 26.54 13.14
N PRO A 85 -13.02 27.64 13.81
CA PRO A 85 -12.93 27.64 15.25
C PRO A 85 -14.31 27.26 15.76
N HIS A 86 -14.37 26.15 16.49
CA HIS A 86 -15.56 25.71 17.18
C HIS A 86 -15.97 26.89 18.07
N ARG A 87 -17.02 27.62 17.67
CA ARG A 87 -17.57 28.72 18.45
C ARG A 87 -17.81 28.17 19.85
N GLN A 88 -16.97 28.59 20.79
CA GLN A 88 -17.24 28.47 22.21
C GLN A 88 -18.60 29.11 22.41
N ALA A 89 -19.63 28.28 22.57
CA ALA A 89 -20.88 28.72 23.12
C ALA A 89 -20.57 29.13 24.56
N SER A 90 -20.27 30.41 24.73
CA SER A 90 -20.36 31.12 25.99
C SER A 90 -21.78 30.91 26.54
N ARG A 91 -21.94 29.87 27.36
CA ARG A 91 -23.09 29.74 28.26
C ARG A 91 -22.88 30.74 29.40
N GLN A 92 -22.94 32.01 29.03
CA GLN A 92 -23.20 33.11 29.92
C GLN A 92 -24.72 33.13 30.12
N ARG A 93 -25.19 32.35 31.10
CA ARG A 93 -26.53 32.58 31.65
C ARG A 93 -26.36 33.10 33.07
N SER A 94 -26.39 34.42 33.10
CA SER A 94 -26.48 35.30 34.24
C SER A 94 -27.57 34.88 35.21
N ARG A 95 -27.29 35.14 36.48
CA ARG A 95 -28.18 35.07 37.64
C ARG A 95 -29.44 35.95 37.47
N SER A 96 -30.58 35.45 37.95
CA SER A 96 -31.62 36.17 38.71
C SER A 96 -32.37 35.07 39.51
N GLY A 97 -32.50 35.08 40.84
CA GLY A 97 -32.86 36.18 41.72
C GLY A 97 -34.36 36.06 42.03
N ALA A 98 -34.69 35.89 43.32
CA ALA A 98 -35.99 35.66 43.97
C ALA A 98 -36.39 34.18 44.15
#